data_AF-A0A9P0MZL5-F1
#
_entry.id   AF-A0A9P0MZL5-F1
#
_cell.length_a   1.000
_cell.length_b   1.000
_cell.length_c   1.000
_cell.angle_alpha   90.00
_cell.angle_beta   90.00
_cell.angle_gamma   90.00
#
_symmetry.space_group_name_H-M   'P 1'
#
loop_
_entity.id
_entity.type
_entity.pdbx_description
1 polymer ?
#
loop_
_entity_poly.entity_id
_entity_poly.type
_entity_poly.pdbx_seq_one_letter_code
_entity_poly.pdbx_strand_id
1 'polypeptide(L)'
;MFHLDIEKCTEALLLHVLPQYLYNAKLCEDLVEPQCAVLAKLAVYSIYAALEYSNLNKGQPSRKRRHDDAEDLDMCSSSKVRRLNDNSSDSMYYSQGHTVSGTTLKEPLLSALDTLYTSFSQLAGKNGDITPQTDFILQFLVYVVQCGQDRAPLVLQKMPSELVPTLIKCLPDGFNISLILRLYDLSTPYGRKDTARDLCLMRNMRLRPD
;
A
#
# COMPACT_ATOMS: atom_id res chain seq x y z
N MET A 1 -30.78 -9.08 5.13
CA MET A 1 -29.50 -8.79 5.79
C MET A 1 -28.52 -8.40 4.68
N PHE A 2 -28.08 -7.15 4.61
CA PHE A 2 -27.19 -6.67 3.54
C PHE A 2 -25.80 -7.26 3.75
N HIS A 3 -25.32 -8.06 2.79
CA HIS A 3 -23.94 -8.51 2.79
C HIS A 3 -23.07 -7.41 2.17
N LEU A 4 -22.27 -6.74 2.99
CA LEU A 4 -21.35 -5.71 2.53
C LEU A 4 -20.08 -6.38 1.97
N ASP A 5 -19.86 -6.25 0.66
CA ASP A 5 -18.67 -6.74 -0.02
C ASP A 5 -17.54 -5.73 0.14
N ILE A 6 -16.68 -5.94 1.14
CA ILE A 6 -15.62 -4.99 1.50
C ILE A 6 -14.61 -4.77 0.37
N GLU A 7 -14.34 -5.79 -0.46
CA GLU A 7 -13.39 -5.66 -1.57
C GLU A 7 -13.93 -4.71 -2.63
N LYS A 8 -15.19 -4.90 -3.05
CA LYS A 8 -15.84 -4.02 -4.04
C LYS A 8 -16.10 -2.62 -3.51
N CYS A 9 -16.46 -2.50 -2.22
CA CYS A 9 -16.64 -1.19 -1.61
C CYS A 9 -15.32 -0.40 -1.56
N THR A 10 -14.22 -1.06 -1.21
CA THR A 10 -12.89 -0.45 -1.24
C THR A 10 -12.50 -0.07 -2.66
N GLU A 11 -12.69 -0.95 -3.65
CA GLU A 11 -12.41 -0.64 -5.05
C GLU A 11 -13.21 0.59 -5.54
N ALA A 12 -14.51 0.64 -5.27
CA ALA A 12 -15.36 1.77 -5.64
C ALA A 12 -14.94 3.07 -4.92
N LEU A 13 -14.50 2.97 -3.65
CA LEU A 13 -13.94 4.11 -2.93
C LEU A 13 -12.69 4.66 -3.64
N LEU A 14 -11.75 3.79 -4.04
CA LEU A 14 -10.50 4.21 -4.68
C LEU A 14 -10.70 4.71 -6.13
N LEU A 15 -11.60 4.09 -6.90
CA LEU A 15 -11.74 4.35 -8.34
C LEU A 15 -12.85 5.35 -8.70
N HIS A 16 -13.81 5.58 -7.81
CA HIS A 16 -14.96 6.44 -8.12
C HIS A 16 -15.14 7.57 -7.10
N VAL A 17 -14.98 7.29 -5.81
CA VAL A 17 -15.19 8.32 -4.77
C VAL A 17 -13.96 9.22 -4.65
N LEU A 18 -12.76 8.67 -4.43
CA LEU A 18 -11.54 9.48 -4.29
C LEU A 18 -11.29 10.39 -5.51
N PRO A 19 -11.42 9.92 -6.77
CA PRO A 19 -11.22 10.80 -7.92
C PRO A 19 -12.21 11.96 -7.96
N GLN A 20 -13.45 11.79 -7.47
CA GLN A 20 -14.39 12.90 -7.38
C GLN A 20 -13.89 13.98 -6.42
N TYR A 21 -13.39 13.62 -5.23
CA TYR A 21 -12.82 14.60 -4.30
C TYR A 21 -11.55 15.26 -4.81
N LEU A 22 -10.74 14.54 -5.61
CA LEU A 22 -9.43 15.03 -6.06
C LEU A 22 -9.49 15.89 -7.33
N TYR A 23 -10.41 15.60 -8.25
CA TYR A 23 -10.50 16.28 -9.55
C TYR A 23 -11.69 17.23 -9.67
N ASN A 24 -12.75 17.09 -8.85
CA ASN A 24 -13.87 18.03 -8.87
C ASN A 24 -13.50 19.28 -8.05
N ALA A 25 -13.41 20.44 -8.71
CA ALA A 25 -13.03 21.70 -8.08
C ALA A 25 -13.86 22.02 -6.81
N LYS A 26 -15.18 21.77 -6.85
CA LYS A 26 -16.06 22.07 -5.70
C LYS A 26 -15.77 21.17 -4.50
N LEU A 27 -15.63 19.86 -4.73
CA LEU A 27 -15.35 18.90 -3.65
C LEU A 27 -13.91 19.00 -3.15
N CYS A 28 -13.00 19.45 -4.01
CA CYS A 28 -11.61 19.67 -3.66
C CYS A 28 -11.44 20.88 -2.73
N GLU A 29 -12.24 21.94 -2.88
CA GLU A 29 -12.25 23.07 -1.95
C GLU A 29 -12.66 22.63 -0.53
N ASP A 30 -13.54 21.63 -0.43
CA ASP A 30 -13.95 21.02 0.83
C ASP A 30 -12.93 19.99 1.38
N LEU A 31 -11.89 19.63 0.60
CA LEU A 31 -10.86 18.64 0.97
C LEU A 31 -9.75 19.27 1.81
N VAL A 32 -10.13 20.01 2.84
CA VAL A 32 -9.23 20.61 3.83
C VAL A 32 -9.37 19.90 5.18
N GLU A 33 -8.56 20.25 6.18
CA GLU A 33 -8.71 19.68 7.52
C GLU A 33 -10.05 20.10 8.16
N PRO A 34 -10.79 19.18 8.82
CA PRO A 34 -10.46 17.78 9.13
C PRO A 34 -10.84 16.73 8.05
N GLN A 35 -11.59 17.12 7.01
CA GLN A 35 -12.16 16.21 6.01
C GLN A 35 -11.09 15.45 5.26
N CYS A 36 -9.99 16.12 4.92
CA CYS A 36 -8.80 15.56 4.29
C CYS A 36 -8.28 14.33 5.06
N ALA A 37 -7.98 14.51 6.36
CA ALA A 37 -7.46 13.44 7.20
C ALA A 37 -8.49 12.30 7.39
N VAL A 38 -9.77 12.63 7.55
CA VAL A 38 -10.84 11.62 7.72
C VAL A 38 -11.00 10.77 6.46
N LEU A 39 -11.00 11.38 5.27
CA LEU A 39 -11.12 10.65 4.01
C LEU A 39 -9.89 9.77 3.75
N ALA A 40 -8.69 10.31 4.01
CA ALA A 40 -7.45 9.54 3.90
C ALA A 40 -7.46 8.32 4.83
N LYS A 41 -7.85 8.53 6.10
CA LYS A 41 -8.00 7.46 7.08
C LYS A 41 -9.02 6.41 6.63
N LEU A 42 -10.20 6.83 6.19
CA LEU A 42 -11.24 5.92 5.68
C LEU A 42 -10.73 5.06 4.53
N ALA A 43 -10.06 5.68 3.54
CA ALA A 43 -9.49 4.98 2.39
C ALA A 43 -8.46 3.93 2.81
N VAL A 44 -7.50 4.31 3.66
CA VAL A 44 -6.45 3.40 4.12
C VAL A 44 -7.00 2.25 4.97
N TYR A 45 -7.94 2.53 5.88
CA TYR A 45 -8.57 1.47 6.68
C TYR A 45 -9.35 0.50 5.79
N SER A 46 -10.03 0.99 4.76
CA SER A 46 -10.76 0.15 3.80
C SER A 46 -9.82 -0.74 2.97
N ILE A 47 -8.65 -0.21 2.59
CA ILE A 47 -7.58 -0.99 1.93
C ILE A 47 -7.10 -2.12 2.83
N TYR A 48 -6.77 -1.84 4.09
CA TYR A 48 -6.31 -2.88 5.01
C TYR A 48 -7.40 -3.89 5.37
N ALA A 49 -8.65 -3.44 5.52
CA ALA A 49 -9.79 -4.34 5.75
C ALA A 49 -10.01 -5.29 4.56
N ALA A 50 -9.94 -4.78 3.32
CA ALA A 50 -10.02 -5.61 2.12
C ALA A 50 -8.82 -6.56 2.01
N LEU A 51 -7.60 -6.09 2.33
CA LEU A 51 -6.40 -6.93 2.36
C LEU A 51 -6.56 -8.09 3.36
N GLU A 52 -7.02 -7.82 4.58
CA GLU A 52 -7.27 -8.83 5.60
C GLU A 52 -8.34 -9.84 5.15
N TYR A 53 -9.47 -9.35 4.64
CA TYR A 53 -10.58 -10.16 4.17
C TYR A 53 -10.14 -11.14 3.06
N SER A 54 -9.40 -10.65 2.06
CA SER A 54 -8.89 -11.43 0.92
C SER A 54 -7.91 -12.56 1.32
N ASN A 55 -7.27 -12.42 2.49
CA ASN A 55 -6.30 -13.35 3.03
C ASN A 55 -6.89 -14.31 4.07
N LEU A 56 -7.93 -13.91 4.82
CA LEU A 56 -8.68 -14.80 5.71
C LEU A 56 -9.47 -15.86 4.94
N ASN A 57 -10.00 -15.52 3.76
CA ASN A 57 -10.72 -16.47 2.91
C ASN A 57 -9.84 -17.58 2.31
N LYS A 58 -8.51 -17.53 2.47
CA LYS A 58 -7.60 -18.64 2.12
C LYS A 58 -7.81 -19.87 3.01
N GLY A 59 -8.49 -19.73 4.17
CA GLY A 59 -8.64 -20.79 5.18
C GLY A 59 -9.97 -21.55 5.18
N GLN A 60 -10.94 -21.22 4.32
CA GLN A 60 -12.16 -22.03 4.19
C GLN A 60 -11.96 -23.07 3.09
N PRO A 61 -11.66 -24.35 3.41
CA PRO A 61 -11.90 -25.39 2.43
C PRO A 61 -13.40 -25.34 2.16
N SER A 62 -13.78 -25.06 0.92
CA SER A 62 -15.13 -25.32 0.44
C SER A 62 -15.46 -26.75 0.83
N ARG A 63 -16.25 -26.92 1.91
CA ARG A 63 -16.78 -28.21 2.35
C ARG A 63 -17.75 -28.65 1.28
N LYS A 64 -17.19 -29.18 0.20
CA LYS A 64 -17.88 -30.05 -0.73
C LYS A 64 -18.19 -31.30 0.10
N ARG A 65 -19.35 -31.30 0.75
CA ARG A 65 -19.97 -32.53 1.27
C ARG A 65 -20.13 -33.46 0.06
N ARG A 66 -19.15 -34.33 -0.15
CA ARG A 66 -19.36 -35.63 -0.79
C ARG A 66 -19.20 -36.65 0.33
N HIS A 67 -20.36 -37.00 0.87
CA HIS A 67 -20.64 -38.28 1.47
C HIS A 67 -20.23 -39.37 0.46
N ASP A 68 -19.23 -40.19 0.77
CA ASP A 68 -19.41 -41.64 0.92
C ASP A 68 -18.12 -42.33 1.39
N ASP A 69 -18.30 -43.49 2.01
CA ASP A 69 -17.40 -44.30 2.83
C ASP A 69 -16.07 -44.75 2.21
N ALA A 70 -15.03 -44.85 3.05
CA ALA A 70 -14.09 -45.98 3.11
C ALA A 70 -13.11 -45.79 4.30
N GLU A 71 -13.21 -46.69 5.27
CA GLU A 71 -12.22 -46.91 6.31
C GLU A 71 -10.93 -47.48 5.71
N ASP A 72 -9.75 -46.95 6.06
CA ASP A 72 -8.60 -47.80 6.40
C ASP A 72 -7.49 -47.04 7.14
N LEU A 73 -6.89 -47.74 8.10
CA LEU A 73 -5.67 -47.40 8.84
C LEU A 73 -4.47 -47.20 7.86
N ASP A 74 -3.53 -46.30 8.15
CA ASP A 74 -2.26 -46.71 8.79
C ASP A 74 -1.30 -45.53 9.08
N MET A 75 -0.48 -45.80 10.08
CA MET A 75 0.63 -45.09 10.70
C MET A 75 1.85 -44.94 9.76
N CYS A 76 2.52 -43.76 9.74
CA CYS A 76 3.98 -43.63 9.96
C CYS A 76 4.62 -42.28 9.56
N SER A 77 5.41 -41.78 10.50
CA SER A 77 6.79 -41.31 10.35
C SER A 77 7.10 -39.97 9.66
N SER A 78 7.45 -39.01 10.52
CA SER A 78 8.55 -38.05 10.38
C SER A 78 9.63 -38.47 9.38
N SER A 79 10.01 -37.57 8.47
CA SER A 79 11.37 -37.50 7.93
C SER A 79 11.71 -36.07 7.46
N LYS A 80 12.64 -35.44 8.19
CA LYS A 80 13.40 -34.26 7.74
C LYS A 80 14.17 -34.63 6.47
N VAL A 81 14.02 -33.88 5.38
CA VAL A 81 14.96 -33.96 4.25
C VAL A 81 15.41 -32.55 3.81
N ARG A 82 16.64 -32.28 4.22
CA ARG A 82 17.72 -31.45 3.66
C ARG A 82 17.45 -30.79 2.30
N ARG A 83 17.52 -29.45 2.28
CA ARG A 83 17.62 -28.61 1.07
C ARG A 83 18.93 -28.88 0.34
N LEU A 84 18.88 -29.05 -0.98
CA LEU A 84 19.99 -28.77 -1.88
C LEU A 84 19.53 -27.71 -2.87
N ASN A 85 20.33 -26.65 -2.92
CA ASN A 85 20.20 -25.46 -3.74
C ASN A 85 20.79 -25.75 -5.13
N ASP A 86 20.01 -25.58 -6.18
CA ASP A 86 20.51 -25.50 -7.56
C ASP A 86 19.93 -24.25 -8.22
N ASN A 87 20.80 -23.45 -8.81
CA ASN A 87 20.52 -22.12 -9.33
C ASN A 87 20.93 -22.06 -10.79
N SER A 88 19.95 -22.05 -11.70
CA SER A 88 20.02 -21.31 -12.97
C SER A 88 18.74 -21.44 -13.78
N SER A 89 17.92 -20.40 -13.83
CA SER A 89 17.37 -19.81 -15.07
C SER A 89 16.50 -18.60 -14.76
N ASP A 90 16.64 -17.60 -15.63
CA ASP A 90 16.08 -16.25 -15.59
C ASP A 90 14.56 -16.17 -15.41
N SER A 91 14.15 -14.98 -14.95
CA SER A 91 12.80 -14.41 -15.09
C SER A 91 11.75 -14.79 -14.05
N MET A 92 11.94 -14.40 -12.77
CA MET A 92 10.91 -13.85 -11.84
C MET A 92 11.55 -13.52 -10.47
N TYR A 93 12.18 -12.35 -10.32
CA TYR A 93 12.81 -11.93 -9.04
C TYR A 93 12.26 -10.61 -8.48
N TYR A 94 10.99 -10.32 -8.74
CA TYR A 94 10.28 -9.34 -7.91
C TYR A 94 9.68 -10.08 -6.72
N SER A 95 9.98 -9.61 -5.51
CA SER A 95 9.44 -10.01 -4.20
C SER A 95 10.01 -11.27 -3.54
N GLN A 96 11.22 -11.14 -2.97
CA GLN A 96 11.59 -11.94 -1.79
C GLN A 96 12.40 -11.13 -0.78
N GLY A 97 11.84 -10.00 -0.37
CA GLY A 97 12.18 -9.30 0.88
C GLY A 97 11.04 -9.53 1.87
N HIS A 98 11.36 -10.11 3.04
CA HIS A 98 10.50 -10.33 4.21
C HIS A 98 8.97 -10.29 4.00
N THR A 99 8.40 -11.37 3.45
CA THR A 99 6.96 -11.61 3.58
C THR A 99 6.63 -12.02 5.00
N VAL A 100 5.96 -11.15 5.75
CA VAL A 100 5.07 -11.57 6.83
C VAL A 100 4.12 -12.62 6.23
N SER A 101 4.28 -13.87 6.64
CA SER A 101 3.32 -14.98 6.50
C SER A 101 2.37 -14.93 5.29
N GLY A 102 2.86 -15.12 4.05
CA GLY A 102 2.01 -15.43 2.88
C GLY A 102 0.87 -14.44 2.54
N THR A 103 0.85 -13.25 3.16
CA THR A 103 -0.14 -12.21 2.89
C THR A 103 0.26 -11.48 1.61
N THR A 104 -0.64 -11.47 0.63
CA THR A 104 -0.42 -10.82 -0.65
C THR A 104 -1.61 -9.94 -0.98
N LEU A 105 -1.34 -8.81 -1.62
CA LEU A 105 -2.36 -7.93 -2.18
C LEU A 105 -2.76 -8.51 -3.55
N LYS A 106 -4.05 -8.68 -3.79
CA LYS A 106 -4.61 -9.38 -4.97
C LYS A 106 -5.37 -8.41 -5.86
N GLU A 107 -5.63 -8.82 -7.10
CA GLU A 107 -6.60 -8.15 -7.96
C GLU A 107 -8.03 -8.28 -7.40
N PRO A 108 -8.90 -7.27 -7.61
CA PRO A 108 -8.69 -6.04 -8.39
C PRO A 108 -8.04 -4.88 -7.59
N LEU A 109 -7.84 -5.07 -6.27
CA LEU A 109 -7.35 -4.02 -5.38
C LEU A 109 -5.95 -3.51 -5.77
N LEU A 110 -5.10 -4.40 -6.30
CA LEU A 110 -3.77 -4.02 -6.79
C LEU A 110 -3.86 -3.01 -7.93
N SER A 111 -4.65 -3.31 -8.96
CA SER A 111 -4.86 -2.40 -10.09
C SER A 111 -5.51 -1.07 -9.65
N ALA A 112 -6.43 -1.11 -8.68
CA ALA A 112 -7.04 0.09 -8.13
C ALA A 112 -6.02 1.01 -7.44
N LEU A 113 -5.09 0.45 -6.66
CA LEU A 113 -4.00 1.21 -6.04
C LEU A 113 -3.03 1.77 -7.09
N ASP A 114 -2.69 1.00 -8.11
CA ASP A 114 -1.80 1.46 -9.20
C ASP A 114 -2.40 2.68 -9.94
N THR A 115 -3.70 2.62 -10.22
CA THR A 115 -4.47 3.73 -10.80
C THR A 115 -4.44 4.95 -9.88
N LEU A 116 -4.69 4.74 -8.58
CA LEU A 116 -4.68 5.82 -7.59
C LEU A 116 -3.30 6.48 -7.48
N TYR A 117 -2.22 5.71 -7.41
CA TYR A 117 -0.87 6.27 -7.33
C TYR A 117 -0.47 7.03 -8.61
N THR A 118 -0.91 6.56 -9.78
CA THR A 118 -0.76 7.29 -11.04
C THR A 118 -1.45 8.65 -10.96
N SER A 119 -2.70 8.69 -10.45
CA SER A 119 -3.41 9.95 -10.19
C SER A 119 -2.68 10.84 -9.18
N PHE A 120 -2.15 10.27 -8.10
CA PHE A 120 -1.37 11.04 -7.11
C PHE A 120 -0.14 11.68 -7.72
N SER A 121 0.62 10.98 -8.56
CA SER A 121 1.77 11.56 -9.25
C SER A 121 1.40 12.71 -10.18
N GLN A 122 0.28 12.59 -10.91
CA GLN A 122 -0.21 13.67 -11.77
C GLN A 122 -0.64 14.90 -10.96
N LEU A 123 -1.35 14.69 -9.85
CA LEU A 123 -1.86 15.76 -8.99
C LEU A 123 -0.72 16.49 -8.27
N ALA A 124 0.22 15.74 -7.67
CA ALA A 124 1.37 16.31 -6.97
C ALA A 124 2.34 17.04 -7.91
N GLY A 125 2.49 16.56 -9.14
CA GLY A 125 3.40 17.15 -10.12
C GLY A 125 2.84 18.36 -10.87
N LYS A 126 1.55 18.70 -10.71
CA LYS A 126 0.86 19.62 -11.62
C LYS A 126 1.46 21.03 -11.65
N ASN A 127 1.84 21.60 -10.50
CA ASN A 127 2.42 22.95 -10.43
C ASN A 127 3.55 23.12 -9.39
N GLY A 128 3.87 22.10 -8.59
CA GLY A 128 4.81 22.24 -7.46
C GLY A 128 4.27 23.11 -6.31
N ASP A 129 3.00 23.50 -6.38
CA ASP A 129 2.30 24.28 -5.36
C ASP A 129 1.70 23.39 -4.28
N ILE A 130 1.53 23.97 -3.09
CA ILE A 130 0.72 23.39 -2.02
C ILE A 130 -0.75 23.48 -2.41
N THR A 131 -1.42 22.34 -2.45
CA THR A 131 -2.83 22.19 -2.80
C THR A 131 -3.54 21.22 -1.85
N PRO A 132 -4.88 21.29 -1.72
CA PRO A 132 -5.64 20.30 -0.95
C PRO A 132 -5.34 18.86 -1.37
N GLN A 133 -5.04 18.62 -2.66
CA GLN A 133 -4.64 17.30 -3.16
C GLN A 133 -3.28 16.88 -2.63
N THR A 134 -2.27 17.76 -2.62
CA THR A 134 -0.94 17.40 -2.08
C THR A 134 -1.02 17.08 -0.58
N ASP A 135 -1.83 17.81 0.18
CA ASP A 135 -2.07 17.53 1.60
C ASP A 135 -2.79 16.19 1.79
N PHE A 136 -3.81 15.91 0.98
CA PHE A 136 -4.50 14.63 1.00
C PHE A 136 -3.55 13.46 0.71
N ILE A 137 -2.72 13.57 -0.32
CA ILE A 137 -1.77 12.51 -0.68
C ILE A 137 -0.78 12.28 0.46
N LEU A 138 -0.26 13.34 1.08
CA LEU A 138 0.59 13.22 2.26
C LEU A 138 -0.14 12.51 3.40
N GLN A 139 -1.35 12.93 3.74
CA GLN A 139 -2.14 12.30 4.81
C GLN A 139 -2.43 10.83 4.52
N PHE A 140 -2.73 10.49 3.26
CA PHE A 140 -2.90 9.11 2.82
C PHE A 140 -1.63 8.29 3.10
N LEU A 141 -0.45 8.76 2.67
CA LEU A 141 0.82 8.07 2.92
C LEU A 141 1.14 7.93 4.42
N VAL A 142 0.86 8.97 5.20
CA VAL A 142 0.99 8.94 6.67
C VAL A 142 0.14 7.82 7.26
N TYR A 143 -1.14 7.74 6.88
CA TYR A 143 -2.02 6.69 7.38
C TYR A 143 -1.61 5.30 6.90
N VAL A 144 -1.13 5.14 5.66
CA VAL A 144 -0.63 3.85 5.15
C VAL A 144 0.46 3.30 6.07
N VAL A 145 1.46 4.10 6.42
CA VAL A 145 2.55 3.64 7.29
C VAL A 145 2.14 3.52 8.75
N GLN A 146 1.20 4.33 9.24
CA GLN A 146 0.73 4.27 10.63
C GLN A 146 -0.16 3.05 10.88
N CYS A 147 -1.03 2.70 9.94
CA CYS A 147 -1.98 1.59 10.08
C CYS A 147 -1.38 0.26 9.61
N GLY A 148 -0.52 0.30 8.59
CA GLY A 148 0.06 -0.88 7.96
C GLY A 148 1.14 -1.56 8.78
N GLN A 149 1.97 -0.79 9.49
CA GLN A 149 3.17 -1.30 10.17
C GLN A 149 3.99 -2.16 9.18
N ASP A 150 4.24 -3.44 9.50
CA ASP A 150 4.98 -4.37 8.65
C ASP A 150 4.26 -4.73 7.32
N ARG A 151 2.98 -4.38 7.19
CA ARG A 151 2.17 -4.59 5.97
C ARG A 151 2.13 -3.37 5.06
N ALA A 152 2.68 -2.23 5.48
CA ALA A 152 2.77 -1.03 4.65
C ALA A 152 3.43 -1.28 3.28
N PRO A 153 4.53 -2.06 3.18
CA PRO A 153 5.14 -2.35 1.89
C PRO A 153 4.20 -3.00 0.87
N LEU A 154 3.23 -3.81 1.31
CA LEU A 154 2.26 -4.47 0.42
C LEU A 154 1.33 -3.47 -0.28
N VAL A 155 0.98 -2.37 0.41
CA VAL A 155 0.12 -1.31 -0.13
C VAL A 155 0.94 -0.35 -0.98
N LEU A 156 2.18 -0.06 -0.58
CA LEU A 156 3.08 0.87 -1.26
C LEU A 156 3.76 0.30 -2.51
N GLN A 157 3.58 -1.00 -2.82
CA GLN A 157 4.35 -1.70 -3.86
C GLN A 157 4.25 -1.12 -5.29
N LYS A 158 3.19 -0.36 -5.59
CA LYS A 158 2.98 0.32 -6.88
C LYS A 158 3.26 1.82 -6.83
N MET A 159 3.71 2.35 -5.68
CA MET A 159 3.96 3.77 -5.53
C MET A 159 5.14 4.21 -6.43
N PRO A 160 4.97 5.23 -7.29
CA PRO A 160 6.06 5.78 -8.09
C PRO A 160 7.17 6.38 -7.22
N SER A 161 8.43 6.15 -7.59
CA SER A 161 9.62 6.60 -6.85
C SER A 161 9.76 8.12 -6.75
N GLU A 162 9.11 8.87 -7.65
CA GLU A 162 9.15 10.34 -7.70
C GLU A 162 8.02 11.00 -6.91
N LEU A 163 7.04 10.24 -6.41
CA LEU A 163 5.91 10.81 -5.67
C LEU A 163 6.37 11.47 -4.36
N VAL A 164 7.12 10.74 -3.53
CA VAL A 164 7.64 11.24 -2.25
C VAL A 164 8.55 12.47 -2.42
N PRO A 165 9.59 12.48 -3.29
CA PRO A 165 10.41 13.67 -3.46
C PRO A 165 9.64 14.86 -4.05
N THR A 166 8.58 14.63 -4.82
CA THR A 166 7.69 15.71 -5.30
C THR A 166 6.92 16.32 -4.13
N LEU A 167 6.34 15.49 -3.25
CA LEU A 167 5.65 15.96 -2.05
C LEU A 167 6.58 16.64 -1.06
N ILE A 168 7.81 16.18 -0.87
CA ILE A 168 8.80 16.83 0.01
C ILE A 168 9.11 18.26 -0.48
N LYS A 169 9.16 18.48 -1.80
CA LYS A 169 9.39 19.83 -2.35
C LYS A 169 8.22 20.77 -2.08
N CYS A 170 7.00 20.26 -2.05
CA CYS A 170 5.79 21.06 -1.82
C CYS A 170 5.53 21.26 -0.32
N LEU A 171 5.69 20.20 0.48
CA LEU A 171 5.28 20.09 1.89
C LEU A 171 6.43 19.61 2.79
N PRO A 172 7.56 20.35 2.88
CA PRO A 172 8.75 19.87 3.60
C PRO A 172 8.50 19.66 5.11
N ASP A 173 7.58 20.42 5.71
CA ASP A 173 7.23 20.31 7.13
C ASP A 173 6.32 19.11 7.42
N GLY A 174 5.63 18.60 6.41
CA GLY A 174 4.79 17.40 6.49
C GLY A 174 5.58 16.10 6.64
N PHE A 175 6.88 16.12 6.33
CA PHE A 175 7.75 14.95 6.42
C PHE A 175 8.57 14.92 7.70
N ASN A 176 8.95 13.73 8.15
CA ASN A 176 9.96 13.58 9.18
C ASN A 176 10.76 12.29 8.91
N ILE A 177 11.88 12.14 9.62
CA ILE A 177 12.79 11.00 9.43
C ILE A 177 12.03 9.66 9.61
N SER A 178 11.15 9.57 10.62
CA SER A 178 10.38 8.36 10.90
C SER A 178 9.38 8.02 9.78
N LEU A 179 8.77 9.02 9.16
CA LEU A 179 7.87 8.81 8.02
C LEU A 179 8.64 8.29 6.80
N ILE A 180 9.74 8.96 6.42
CA ILE A 180 10.54 8.58 5.25
C ILE A 180 11.08 7.15 5.39
N LEU A 181 11.62 6.79 6.55
CA LEU A 181 12.12 5.43 6.80
C LEU A 181 11.05 4.34 6.68
N ARG A 182 9.78 4.67 6.93
CA ARG A 182 8.66 3.72 6.84
C ARG A 182 8.03 3.63 5.46
N LEU A 183 8.32 4.56 4.56
CA LEU A 183 7.81 4.55 3.19
C LEU A 183 8.60 3.61 2.26
N TYR A 184 9.81 3.21 2.67
CA TYR A 184 10.75 2.45 1.83
C TYR A 184 11.16 1.12 2.48
N ASP A 185 11.47 0.14 1.63
CA ASP A 185 12.06 -1.12 2.08
C ASP A 185 13.59 -1.03 2.16
N LEU A 186 14.09 -0.83 3.37
CA LEU A 186 15.53 -0.69 3.68
C LEU A 186 16.32 -2.00 3.51
N SER A 187 15.66 -3.14 3.36
CA SER A 187 16.35 -4.41 3.07
C SER A 187 16.93 -4.40 1.65
N THR A 188 16.35 -3.62 0.74
CA THR A 188 16.78 -3.52 -0.65
C THR A 188 17.81 -2.40 -0.89
N PRO A 189 18.76 -2.56 -1.83
CA PRO A 189 19.67 -1.47 -2.21
C PRO A 189 18.93 -0.23 -2.73
N TYR A 190 17.84 -0.43 -3.48
CA TYR A 190 17.02 0.66 -4.03
C TYR A 190 16.33 1.45 -2.92
N GLY A 191 15.65 0.78 -1.99
CA GLY A 191 14.98 1.46 -0.88
C GLY A 191 15.94 2.24 0.02
N ARG A 192 17.17 1.74 0.26
CA ARG A 192 18.22 2.52 0.96
C ARG A 192 18.65 3.76 0.19
N LYS A 193 18.84 3.64 -1.13
CA LYS A 193 19.21 4.77 -1.99
C LYS A 193 18.12 5.84 -2.00
N ASP A 194 16.86 5.45 -2.18
CA ASP A 194 15.73 6.37 -2.25
C ASP A 194 15.47 7.05 -0.90
N THR A 195 15.60 6.30 0.20
CA THR A 195 15.57 6.85 1.56
C THR A 195 16.64 7.90 1.76
N ALA A 196 17.90 7.61 1.40
CA ALA A 196 19.00 8.54 1.57
C ALA A 196 18.80 9.82 0.73
N ARG A 197 18.34 9.68 -0.51
CA ARG A 197 17.98 10.79 -1.39
C ARG A 197 16.94 11.69 -0.74
N ASP A 198 15.86 11.10 -0.24
CA ASP A 198 14.70 11.84 0.27
C ASP A 198 14.97 12.48 1.63
N LEU A 199 15.76 11.83 2.50
CA LEU A 199 16.24 12.45 3.75
C LEU A 199 17.12 13.67 3.47
N CYS A 200 18.02 13.57 2.48
CA CYS A 200 18.84 14.71 2.05
C CYS A 200 17.98 15.84 1.49
N LEU A 201 16.99 15.50 0.64
CA LEU A 201 16.09 16.47 0.06
C LEU A 201 15.26 17.20 1.13
N MET A 202 14.66 16.46 2.07
CA MET A 202 13.89 17.03 3.18
C MET A 202 14.75 18.00 4.00
N ARG A 203 15.97 17.61 4.35
CA ARG A 203 16.92 18.49 5.05
C ARG A 203 17.20 19.76 4.24
N ASN A 204 17.48 19.62 2.94
CA ASN A 204 17.81 20.76 2.08
C ASN A 204 16.64 21.73 1.93
N MET A 205 15.41 21.22 1.79
CA MET A 205 14.22 22.06 1.70
C MET A 205 14.00 22.87 2.99
N ARG A 206 14.25 22.29 4.16
CA ARG A 206 14.14 22.99 5.46
C ARG A 206 15.24 23.99 5.76
N LEU A 207 16.38 23.88 5.09
CA LEU A 207 17.51 24.79 5.25
C LEU A 207 17.47 25.95 4.23
N ARG A 208 16.52 25.96 3.29
CA ARG A 208 16.37 27.09 2.38
C ARG A 208 15.94 28.32 3.18
N PRO A 209 16.62 29.46 3.02
CA PRO A 209 16.11 30.73 3.52
C PRO A 209 14.84 31.10 2.74
N ASP A 210 13.87 31.70 3.44
CA ASP A 210 12.66 32.29 2.85
C ASP A 210 12.98 33.40 1.83
#